data_AF-A0A9E4SFH7-F1
#
_entry.id   AF-A0A9E4SFH7-F1
#
_cell.length_a   1.000
_cell.length_b   1.000
_cell.length_c   1.000
_cell.angle_alpha   90.00
_cell.angle_beta   90.00
_cell.angle_gamma   90.00
#
_symmetry.space_group_name_H-M   'P 1'
#
loop_
_entity.id
_entity.type
_entity.pdbx_description
1 polymer ?
#
loop_
_entity_poly.entity_id
_entity_poly.type
_entity_poly.pdbx_seq_one_letter_code
_entity_poly.pdbx_strand_id
1 'polypeptide(L)'
;MKMLPRTRITRYVGIAISVLGMVVIALGVFFVTEGFAAKSEVQAALAEEQVTVTIDEVKVPVADQETAMAMADVIKGHTLGRYGPWQDMERDDPNRATMLDGLALRNSLTLARMALDVSDLVTGLGAALALIGAGFTATGAVIVGLTGKAAREEAIATDGPIKLTPGYAQAA
;
A
#
# COMPACT_ATOMS: atom_id res chain seq x y z
N MET A 1 -18.98 40.99 -13.81
CA MET A 1 -18.52 39.68 -13.30
C MET A 1 -19.08 39.52 -11.87
N LYS A 2 -20.14 38.73 -11.68
CA LYS A 2 -20.85 38.62 -10.39
C LYS A 2 -20.02 37.70 -9.49
N MET A 3 -19.27 38.26 -8.54
CA MET A 3 -18.50 37.46 -7.57
C MET A 3 -19.46 36.57 -6.77
N LEU A 4 -19.18 35.27 -6.73
CA LEU A 4 -19.91 34.33 -5.88
C LEU A 4 -19.68 34.72 -4.40
N PRO A 5 -20.70 34.61 -3.53
CA PRO A 5 -20.55 34.89 -2.12
C PRO A 5 -19.46 34.00 -1.51
N ARG A 6 -18.59 34.57 -0.67
CA ARG A 6 -17.36 33.95 -0.13
C ARG A 6 -17.61 32.57 0.50
N THR A 7 -18.78 32.39 1.11
CA THR A 7 -19.25 31.14 1.73
C THR A 7 -19.48 29.99 0.74
N ARG A 8 -19.90 30.28 -0.51
CA ARG A 8 -20.05 29.25 -1.55
C ARG A 8 -18.70 28.75 -2.05
N ILE A 9 -17.73 29.65 -2.22
CA ILE A 9 -16.39 29.30 -2.70
C ILE A 9 -15.70 28.37 -1.70
N THR A 10 -15.71 28.71 -0.40
CA THR A 10 -15.10 27.88 0.64
C THR A 10 -15.73 26.48 0.73
N ARG A 11 -17.04 26.38 0.53
CA ARG A 11 -17.74 25.09 0.50
C ARG A 11 -17.31 24.23 -0.69
N TYR A 12 -17.20 24.81 -1.89
CA TYR A 12 -16.71 24.08 -3.07
C TYR A 12 -15.26 23.64 -2.91
N VAL A 13 -14.40 24.47 -2.30
CA VAL A 13 -13.02 24.10 -1.97
C VAL A 13 -12.99 22.91 -1.00
N GLY A 14 -13.80 22.92 0.06
CA GLY A 14 -13.89 21.80 0.99
C GLY A 14 -14.33 20.49 0.31
N ILE A 15 -15.33 20.55 -0.57
CA ILE A 15 -15.78 19.39 -1.36
C ILE A 15 -14.65 18.90 -2.28
N ALA A 16 -13.95 19.80 -2.98
CA ALA A 16 -12.86 19.45 -3.87
C ALA A 16 -11.72 18.74 -3.13
N ILE A 17 -11.34 19.23 -1.95
CA ILE A 17 -10.34 18.59 -1.08
C ILE A 17 -10.83 17.20 -0.64
N SER A 18 -12.11 17.07 -0.26
CA SER A 18 -12.66 15.78 0.16
C SER A 18 -12.63 14.73 -0.94
N VAL A 19 -13.03 15.12 -2.15
CA VAL A 19 -13.02 14.24 -3.33
C VAL A 19 -11.59 13.86 -3.70
N LEU A 20 -10.65 14.81 -3.70
CA LEU A 20 -9.25 14.53 -3.97
C LEU A 20 -8.68 13.52 -2.96
N GLY A 21 -8.95 13.72 -1.66
CA GLY A 21 -8.56 12.76 -0.63
C GLY A 21 -9.10 11.35 -0.89
N MET A 22 -10.35 11.25 -1.35
CA MET A 22 -10.99 9.96 -1.63
C MET A 22 -10.38 9.26 -2.84
N VAL A 23 -9.94 10.01 -3.85
CA VAL A 23 -9.15 9.47 -4.98
C VAL A 23 -7.80 8.94 -4.48
N VAL A 24 -7.12 9.67 -3.59
CA VAL A 24 -5.85 9.21 -3.01
C VAL A 24 -6.05 7.94 -2.17
N ILE A 25 -7.15 7.83 -1.42
CA ILE A 25 -7.52 6.60 -0.72
C ILE A 25 -7.66 5.44 -1.70
N ALA A 26 -8.40 5.63 -2.79
CA ALA A 26 -8.60 4.58 -3.79
C ALA A 26 -7.27 4.10 -4.40
N LEU A 27 -6.35 5.02 -4.69
CA LEU A 27 -5.00 4.69 -5.16
C LEU A 27 -4.18 3.94 -4.10
N GLY A 28 -4.28 4.33 -2.83
CA GLY A 28 -3.62 3.64 -1.73
C GLY A 28 -4.11 2.20 -1.58
N VAL A 29 -5.44 2.00 -1.62
CA VAL A 29 -6.05 0.67 -1.58
C VAL A 29 -5.61 -0.20 -2.76
N PHE A 30 -5.55 0.38 -3.96
CA PHE A 30 -5.07 -0.32 -5.15
C PHE A 30 -3.62 -0.83 -4.97
N PHE A 31 -2.71 0.00 -4.46
CA PHE A 31 -1.33 -0.46 -4.21
C PHE A 31 -1.26 -1.53 -3.12
N VAL A 32 -2.09 -1.45 -2.09
CA VAL A 32 -2.18 -2.51 -1.08
C VAL A 32 -2.57 -3.83 -1.73
N THR A 33 -3.60 -3.83 -2.58
CA THR A 33 -4.07 -5.06 -3.24
C THR A 33 -3.03 -5.65 -4.18
N GLU A 34 -2.35 -4.80 -4.98
CA GLU A 34 -1.30 -5.26 -5.90
C GLU A 34 -0.07 -5.80 -5.14
N GLY A 35 0.34 -5.15 -4.05
CA GLY A 35 1.45 -5.63 -3.22
C GLY A 35 1.16 -7.02 -2.62
N PHE A 36 -0.06 -7.23 -2.12
CA PHE A 36 -0.49 -8.55 -1.62
C PHE A 36 -0.57 -9.60 -2.73
N ALA A 37 -1.11 -9.25 -3.89
CA ALA A 37 -1.22 -10.16 -5.03
C ALA A 37 0.17 -10.63 -5.49
N ALA A 38 1.10 -9.69 -5.68
CA ALA A 38 2.48 -9.99 -6.06
C ALA A 38 3.18 -10.89 -5.02
N LYS A 39 2.99 -10.61 -3.72
CA LYS A 39 3.55 -11.45 -2.65
C LYS A 39 3.01 -12.88 -2.72
N SER A 40 1.70 -13.01 -2.90
CA SER A 40 1.03 -14.31 -2.99
C SER A 40 1.48 -15.11 -4.21
N GLU A 41 1.73 -14.46 -5.35
CA GLU A 41 2.20 -15.13 -6.57
C GLU A 41 3.60 -15.71 -6.38
N VAL A 42 4.52 -14.94 -5.80
CA VAL A 42 5.87 -15.43 -5.48
C VAL A 42 5.82 -16.60 -4.49
N GLN A 43 5.01 -16.50 -3.44
CA GLN A 43 4.83 -17.58 -2.48
C GLN A 43 4.22 -18.84 -3.11
N ALA A 44 3.27 -18.68 -4.03
CA ALA A 44 2.68 -19.80 -4.75
C ALA A 44 3.71 -20.51 -5.64
N ALA A 45 4.52 -19.74 -6.38
CA ALA A 45 5.58 -20.30 -7.23
C ALA A 45 6.63 -21.08 -6.40
N LEU A 46 7.03 -20.55 -5.23
CA LEU A 46 7.96 -21.23 -4.33
C LEU A 46 7.36 -22.51 -3.71
N ALA A 47 6.06 -22.48 -3.38
CA ALA A 47 5.34 -23.62 -2.84
C ALA A 47 5.15 -24.74 -3.87
N GLU A 48 4.90 -24.40 -5.13
CA GLU A 48 4.77 -25.36 -6.23
C GLU A 48 6.06 -26.17 -6.43
N GLU A 49 7.21 -25.51 -6.37
CA GLU A 49 8.55 -26.12 -6.48
C GLU A 49 8.96 -26.90 -5.22
N GLN A 50 8.11 -26.95 -4.17
CA GLN A 50 8.36 -27.62 -2.89
C GLN A 50 9.73 -27.30 -2.28
N VAL A 51 10.20 -26.06 -2.45
CA VAL A 51 11.50 -25.66 -1.94
C VAL A 51 11.43 -25.63 -0.41
N THR A 52 12.23 -26.48 0.23
CA THR A 52 12.33 -26.55 1.68
C THR A 52 13.76 -26.33 2.12
N VAL A 53 13.92 -25.60 3.22
CA VAL A 53 15.21 -25.39 3.90
C VAL A 53 15.16 -26.08 5.25
N THR A 54 16.28 -26.66 5.67
CA THR A 54 16.40 -27.21 7.02
C THR A 54 16.98 -26.13 7.93
N ILE A 55 16.20 -25.68 8.91
CA ILE A 55 16.59 -24.70 9.93
C ILE A 55 16.42 -25.40 11.27
N ASP A 56 17.48 -25.46 12.09
CA ASP A 56 17.49 -26.13 13.40
C ASP A 56 16.92 -27.56 13.35
N GLU A 57 17.35 -28.36 12.37
CA GLU A 57 16.91 -29.74 12.11
C GLU A 57 15.43 -29.90 11.67
N VAL A 58 14.70 -28.80 11.52
CA VAL A 58 13.31 -28.78 11.06
C VAL A 58 13.26 -28.38 9.59
N LYS A 59 12.50 -29.12 8.77
CA LYS A 59 12.20 -28.73 7.39
C LYS A 59 11.13 -27.66 7.37
N VAL A 60 11.49 -26.49 6.86
CA VAL A 60 10.61 -25.32 6.73
C VAL A 60 10.43 -25.00 5.25
N PRO A 61 9.21 -24.75 4.77
CA PRO A 61 8.99 -24.29 3.40
C PRO A 61 9.59 -22.90 3.19
N VAL A 62 10.16 -22.67 2.01
CA VAL A 62 10.65 -21.34 1.61
C VAL A 62 9.44 -20.49 1.19
N ALA A 63 8.97 -19.63 2.09
CA ALA A 63 7.75 -18.83 1.89
C ALA A 63 7.93 -17.35 2.22
N ASP A 64 9.08 -16.97 2.78
CA ASP A 64 9.36 -15.61 3.21
C ASP A 64 10.81 -15.21 2.89
N GLN A 65 11.14 -13.95 3.18
CA GLN A 65 12.45 -13.38 2.86
C GLN A 65 13.61 -14.05 3.61
N GLU A 66 13.35 -14.55 4.82
CA GLU A 66 14.38 -15.14 5.69
C GLU A 66 14.66 -16.58 5.26
N THR A 67 13.60 -17.39 5.08
CA THR A 67 13.69 -18.77 4.58
C THR A 67 14.29 -18.83 3.17
N ALA A 68 13.99 -17.88 2.30
CA ALA A 68 14.60 -17.79 0.97
C ALA A 68 16.12 -17.56 1.05
N MET A 69 16.56 -16.68 1.95
CA MET A 69 17.98 -16.43 2.18
C MET A 69 18.68 -17.59 2.88
N ALA A 70 18.03 -18.22 3.85
CA ALA A 70 18.55 -19.41 4.50
C ALA A 70 18.84 -20.52 3.47
N MET A 71 17.93 -20.75 2.52
CA MET A 71 18.16 -21.72 1.45
C MET A 71 19.32 -21.29 0.53
N ALA A 72 19.41 -20.00 0.19
CA ALA A 72 20.50 -19.48 -0.63
C ALA A 72 21.87 -19.65 0.06
N ASP A 73 21.93 -19.51 1.38
CA ASP A 73 23.14 -19.71 2.17
C ASP A 73 23.52 -21.20 2.29
N VAL A 74 22.55 -22.10 2.42
CA VAL A 74 22.79 -23.55 2.33
C VAL A 74 23.43 -23.92 0.99
N ILE A 75 22.86 -23.45 -0.13
CA ILE A 75 23.42 -23.70 -1.47
C ILE A 75 24.81 -23.08 -1.60
N LYS A 76 25.03 -21.88 -1.05
CA LYS A 76 26.34 -21.22 -1.03
C LYS A 76 27.38 -22.06 -0.32
N GLY A 77 27.03 -22.69 0.80
CA GLY A 77 27.89 -23.62 1.52
C GLY A 77 28.30 -24.84 0.68
N HIS A 78 27.36 -25.45 -0.03
CA HIS A 78 27.61 -26.61 -0.89
C HIS A 78 28.34 -26.30 -2.21
N THR A 79 28.41 -25.03 -2.60
CA THR A 79 29.04 -24.58 -3.85
C THR A 79 30.26 -23.71 -3.58
N LEU A 80 30.08 -22.40 -3.44
CA LEU A 80 31.16 -21.42 -3.23
C LEU A 80 32.03 -21.77 -2.01
N GLY A 81 31.43 -22.26 -0.93
CA GLY A 81 32.16 -22.68 0.28
C GLY A 81 33.02 -23.93 0.08
N ARG A 82 32.68 -24.79 -0.89
CA ARG A 82 33.37 -26.07 -1.14
C ARG A 82 34.40 -25.97 -2.26
N TYR A 83 34.06 -25.32 -3.36
CA TYR A 83 34.88 -25.27 -4.57
C TYR A 83 35.60 -23.94 -4.79
N GLY A 84 35.27 -22.91 -3.99
CA GLY A 84 35.81 -21.56 -4.17
C GLY A 84 35.10 -20.79 -5.30
N PRO A 85 35.60 -19.59 -5.64
CA PRO A 85 35.03 -18.75 -6.70
C PRO A 85 35.04 -19.44 -8.06
N TRP A 86 33.98 -19.25 -8.85
CA TRP A 86 33.86 -19.80 -10.20
C TRP A 86 35.05 -19.51 -11.11
N GLN A 87 35.63 -18.31 -10.98
CA GLN A 87 36.75 -17.84 -11.81
C GLN A 87 38.04 -18.64 -11.56
N ASP A 88 38.15 -19.24 -10.37
CA ASP A 88 39.33 -19.98 -9.94
C ASP A 88 39.25 -21.46 -10.34
N MET A 89 38.09 -21.91 -10.85
CA MET A 89 37.90 -23.30 -11.30
C MET A 89 38.50 -23.53 -12.68
N GLU A 90 39.23 -24.65 -12.82
CA GLU A 90 39.76 -25.10 -14.11
C GLU A 90 38.65 -25.26 -15.15
N ARG A 91 38.93 -25.01 -16.43
CA ARG A 91 37.91 -25.04 -17.49
C ARG A 91 37.19 -26.39 -17.60
N ASP A 92 37.91 -27.47 -17.37
CA ASP A 92 37.43 -28.84 -17.55
C ASP A 92 37.09 -29.53 -16.19
N ASP A 93 36.98 -28.76 -15.10
CA ASP A 93 36.60 -29.30 -13.79
C ASP A 93 35.18 -29.90 -13.85
N PRO A 94 35.00 -31.19 -13.46
CA PRO A 94 33.71 -31.86 -13.54
C PRO A 94 32.62 -31.24 -12.65
N ASN A 95 33.00 -30.49 -11.61
CA ASN A 95 32.07 -29.84 -10.69
C ASN A 95 31.54 -28.49 -11.21
N ARG A 96 31.99 -28.05 -12.39
CA ARG A 96 31.56 -26.76 -12.95
C ARG A 96 30.07 -26.68 -13.23
N ALA A 97 29.46 -27.78 -13.70
CA ALA A 97 28.01 -27.80 -13.90
C ALA A 97 27.28 -27.55 -12.57
N THR A 98 27.67 -28.25 -11.51
CA THR A 98 27.07 -28.10 -10.18
C THR A 98 27.22 -26.70 -9.59
N MET A 99 28.38 -26.06 -9.79
CA MET A 99 28.57 -24.67 -9.37
C MET A 99 27.67 -23.70 -10.15
N LEU A 100 27.50 -23.89 -11.46
CA LEU A 100 26.57 -23.08 -12.26
C LEU A 100 25.13 -23.23 -11.78
N ASP A 101 24.68 -24.45 -11.54
CA ASP A 101 23.34 -24.73 -11.05
C ASP A 101 23.12 -24.04 -9.69
N GLY A 102 24.09 -24.13 -8.78
CA GLY A 102 24.00 -23.46 -7.49
C GLY A 102 24.01 -21.93 -7.59
N LEU A 103 24.76 -21.34 -8.52
CA LEU A 103 24.71 -19.89 -8.78
C LEU A 103 23.34 -19.47 -9.31
N ALA A 104 22.77 -20.24 -10.24
CA ALA A 104 21.46 -19.98 -10.80
C ALA A 104 20.37 -20.04 -9.72
N LEU A 105 20.38 -21.09 -8.88
CA LEU A 105 19.44 -21.26 -7.77
C LEU A 105 19.58 -20.16 -6.71
N ARG A 106 20.82 -19.77 -6.35
CA ARG A 106 21.04 -18.66 -5.41
C ARG A 106 20.55 -17.33 -5.96
N ASN A 107 20.73 -17.11 -7.26
CA ASN A 107 20.25 -15.91 -7.92
C ASN A 107 18.72 -15.87 -7.91
N SER A 108 18.03 -16.96 -8.27
CA SER A 108 16.56 -17.01 -8.23
C SER A 108 16.01 -16.80 -6.82
N LEU A 109 16.62 -17.39 -5.79
CA LEU A 109 16.23 -17.17 -4.39
C LEU A 109 16.45 -15.73 -3.93
N THR A 110 17.53 -15.08 -4.38
CA THR A 110 17.80 -13.67 -4.08
C THR A 110 16.79 -12.76 -4.77
N LEU A 111 16.42 -13.07 -6.02
CA LEU A 111 15.34 -12.37 -6.74
C LEU A 111 14.00 -12.56 -6.03
N ALA A 112 13.70 -13.77 -5.55
CA ALA A 112 12.49 -14.04 -4.78
C ALA A 112 12.45 -13.21 -3.48
N ARG A 113 13.55 -13.15 -2.71
CA ARG A 113 13.65 -12.28 -1.54
C ARG A 113 13.36 -10.83 -1.89
N MET A 114 14.00 -10.31 -2.94
CA MET A 114 13.80 -8.93 -3.38
C MET A 114 12.35 -8.68 -3.81
N ALA A 115 11.70 -9.62 -4.49
CA ALA A 115 10.29 -9.50 -4.86
C ALA A 115 9.39 -9.41 -3.63
N LEU A 116 9.60 -10.27 -2.62
CA LEU A 116 8.85 -10.25 -1.37
C LEU A 116 9.06 -8.94 -0.57
N ASP A 117 10.30 -8.45 -0.50
CA ASP A 117 10.62 -7.16 0.16
C ASP A 117 9.96 -5.97 -0.57
N VAL A 118 9.98 -5.98 -1.91
CA VAL A 118 9.31 -4.94 -2.72
C VAL A 118 7.80 -5.01 -2.57
N SER A 119 7.19 -6.19 -2.52
CA SER A 119 5.76 -6.35 -2.26
C SER A 119 5.37 -5.76 -0.90
N ASP A 120 6.14 -6.02 0.15
CA ASP A 120 5.89 -5.46 1.49
C ASP A 120 6.02 -3.93 1.49
N LEU A 121 7.01 -3.38 0.77
CA LEU A 121 7.17 -1.94 0.60
C LEU A 121 5.98 -1.30 -0.14
N VAL A 122 5.53 -1.92 -1.24
CA VAL A 122 4.39 -1.43 -2.03
C VAL A 122 3.11 -1.45 -1.20
N THR A 123 2.87 -2.52 -0.44
CA THR A 123 1.75 -2.61 0.49
C THR A 123 1.83 -1.51 1.56
N GLY A 124 3.01 -1.29 2.16
CA GLY A 124 3.22 -0.24 3.15
C GLY A 124 3.00 1.17 2.58
N LEU A 125 3.47 1.42 1.36
CA LEU A 125 3.26 2.71 0.67
C LEU A 125 1.78 2.95 0.35
N GLY A 126 1.08 1.92 -0.13
CA GLY A 126 -0.36 1.98 -0.37
C GLY A 126 -1.14 2.32 0.89
N ALA A 127 -0.80 1.70 2.03
CA ALA A 127 -1.39 2.00 3.32
C ALA A 127 -1.10 3.44 3.76
N ALA A 128 0.13 3.93 3.58
CA ALA A 128 0.48 5.32 3.89
C ALA A 128 -0.30 6.33 3.03
N LEU A 129 -0.45 6.06 1.73
CA LEU A 129 -1.27 6.88 0.83
C LEU A 129 -2.73 6.89 1.25
N ALA A 130 -3.29 5.74 1.63
CA ALA A 130 -4.66 5.66 2.12
C ALA A 130 -4.87 6.51 3.38
N LEU A 131 -3.91 6.51 4.32
CA LEU A 131 -3.95 7.35 5.51
C LEU A 131 -3.88 8.85 5.17
N ILE A 132 -2.98 9.23 4.25
CA ILE A 132 -2.87 10.62 3.79
C ILE A 132 -4.17 11.07 3.11
N GLY A 133 -4.74 10.23 2.23
CA GLY A 133 -6.02 10.48 1.58
C GLY A 133 -7.15 10.64 2.59
N ALA A 134 -7.20 9.79 3.62
CA ALA A 134 -8.16 9.93 4.73
C ALA A 134 -8.02 11.27 5.45
N GLY A 135 -6.79 11.74 5.69
CA GLY A 135 -6.52 13.05 6.26
C GLY A 135 -7.08 14.20 5.40
N PHE A 136 -6.87 14.17 4.09
CA PHE A 136 -7.46 15.15 3.18
C PHE A 136 -8.98 15.07 3.16
N THR A 137 -9.55 13.86 3.10
CA THR A 137 -11.00 13.67 3.09
C THR A 137 -11.65 14.22 4.36
N ALA A 138 -11.08 13.92 5.53
CA ALA A 138 -11.54 14.44 6.81
C ALA A 138 -11.43 15.97 6.88
N THR A 139 -10.31 16.54 6.43
CA THR A 139 -10.11 18.00 6.42
C THR A 139 -11.14 18.70 5.55
N GLY A 140 -11.36 18.21 4.33
CA GLY A 140 -12.39 18.75 3.44
C GLY A 140 -13.80 18.65 4.05
N ALA A 141 -14.11 17.53 4.71
CA ALA A 141 -15.42 17.30 5.33
C ALA A 141 -15.67 18.27 6.49
N VAL A 142 -14.64 18.55 7.30
CA VAL A 142 -14.71 19.56 8.37
C VAL A 142 -14.98 20.94 7.80
N ILE A 143 -14.26 21.36 6.75
CA ILE A 143 -14.47 22.65 6.09
C ILE A 143 -15.92 22.78 5.61
N VAL A 144 -16.45 21.77 4.93
CA VAL A 144 -17.83 21.73 4.44
C VAL A 144 -18.84 21.81 5.59
N GLY A 145 -18.62 21.07 6.68
CA GLY A 145 -19.48 21.09 7.87
C GLY A 145 -19.53 22.46 8.55
N LEU A 146 -18.37 23.11 8.71
CA LEU A 146 -18.27 24.46 9.29
C LEU A 146 -18.92 25.52 8.39
N THR A 147 -18.72 25.46 7.07
CA THR A 147 -19.40 26.40 6.16
C THR A 147 -20.91 26.21 6.16
N GLY A 148 -21.39 24.97 6.29
CA GLY A 148 -22.82 24.66 6.38
C GLY A 148 -23.47 25.24 7.64
N LYS A 149 -22.78 25.19 8.79
CA LYS A 149 -23.25 25.81 10.03
C LYS A 149 -23.34 27.33 9.91
N ALA A 150 -22.28 27.99 9.43
CA ALA A 150 -22.25 29.44 9.26
C ALA A 150 -23.36 29.94 8.32
N ALA A 151 -23.58 29.26 7.19
CA ALA A 151 -24.65 29.61 6.25
C ALA A 151 -26.06 29.43 6.87
N ARG A 152 -26.23 28.47 7.76
CA ARG A 152 -27.50 28.23 8.47
C ARG A 152 -27.76 29.31 9.52
N GLU A 153 -26.73 29.70 10.27
CA GLU A 153 -26.82 30.79 11.25
C GLU A 153 -27.12 32.13 10.58
N GLU A 154 -26.49 32.43 9.44
CA GLU A 154 -26.76 33.63 8.64
C GLU A 154 -28.21 33.65 8.10
N ALA A 155 -28.74 32.51 7.66
CA ALA A 155 -30.13 32.39 7.22
C ALA A 155 -31.13 32.63 8.37
N ILE A 156 -30.86 32.06 9.56
CA ILE A 156 -31.71 32.26 10.76
C ILE A 156 -31.67 33.72 11.22
N ALA A 157 -30.49 34.36 11.19
CA ALA A 157 -30.34 35.77 11.57
C ALA A 157 -31.03 36.72 10.59
N THR A 158 -31.09 36.36 9.30
CA THR A 158 -31.70 37.19 8.25
C THR A 158 -33.22 37.04 8.20
N ASP A 159 -33.76 35.83 8.41
CA ASP A 159 -35.22 35.60 8.38
C ASP A 159 -35.93 35.83 9.73
N GLY A 160 -35.20 35.90 10.84
CA GLY A 160 -35.78 36.05 12.19
C GLY A 160 -36.66 34.84 12.59
N PRO A 161 -37.09 34.73 13.87
CA PRO A 161 -38.07 33.72 14.23
C PRO A 161 -39.33 33.99 13.40
N ILE A 162 -39.73 32.99 12.60
CA ILE A 162 -40.96 32.88 11.81
C ILE A 162 -41.86 34.09 12.03
N LYS A 163 -41.96 35.00 11.06
CA LYS A 163 -43.06 35.96 11.02
C LYS A 163 -44.35 35.15 10.99
N LEU A 164 -44.94 34.91 12.16
CA LEU A 164 -46.35 34.60 12.27
C LEU A 164 -47.04 35.77 11.59
N THR A 165 -47.49 35.55 10.37
CA THR A 165 -48.35 36.49 9.65
C THR A 165 -49.46 36.90 10.62
N PRO A 166 -49.62 38.20 10.95
CA PRO A 166 -50.70 38.64 11.81
C PRO A 166 -52.02 38.57 11.02
N GLY A 167 -52.52 37.35 10.84
CA GLY A 167 -53.72 37.04 10.05
C GLY A 167 -54.66 36.06 10.72
N TYR A 168 -54.31 35.51 11.90
CA TYR A 168 -55.14 34.53 12.62
C TYR A 168 -55.43 34.95 14.08
N ALA A 169 -55.47 36.26 14.37
CA ALA A 169 -55.83 36.79 15.70
C ALA A 169 -57.01 37.77 15.67
N GLN A 170 -57.86 37.70 14.63
CA GLN A 170 -59.13 38.43 14.56
C GLN A 170 -60.25 37.50 14.11
N ALA A 171 -60.57 36.49 14.92
CA ALA A 171 -61.82 35.73 14.86
C ALA A 171 -61.98 34.93 16.16
N ALA A 172 -62.33 35.61 17.25
CA ALA A 172 -63.08 35.09 18.40
C ALA A 172 -63.31 36.24 19.39
#